data_AF-A0A0D2VRE8-F1
#
_entry.id   AF-A0A0D2VRE8-F1
#
_cell.length_a   1.000
_cell.length_b   1.000
_cell.length_c   1.000
_cell.angle_alpha   90.00
_cell.angle_beta   90.00
_cell.angle_gamma   90.00
#
_symmetry.space_group_name_H-M   'P 1'
#
loop_
_entity.id
_entity.type
_entity.pdbx_description
1 polymer ?
#
loop_
_entity_poly.entity_id
_entity_poly.type
_entity_poly.pdbx_seq_one_letter_code
_entity_poly.pdbx_strand_id
1 'polypeptide(L)'
;MVLDRPMTESQQRGYDLVTNSQSRSLDLFSRQTGSAEAQAIAEALSLNTTATLLKLSCNQIDDAGARAIAETLKVNTRLTELHLSANRIGDGGAEAIAEMLQINKTLTKVDLYGNQIEPAGAQAIAGALRVNKTLTYLDLSSNRIRDTGTQAIAETLKVNKTLTYLNLLCNGIGAQAIAEVLNVSTTLTSLDVGWNSFGVIGAQAIAEALKANTRLKELILESNQIGHAGAQAIAEALRVNKTLTRLGLELNQIGDAGAQALAEALHVNSTLTDLTLRRNLIGDVGTREIADALKVNTTLTNLDLSYNQIGDAGAQAIAEALKVTQTMTTLSLRNNFIGDAGVQSLRKAQTVNCRRSLTLDDQINPLALSLLPRFETAENTQTVFNLLISGPEMKDQFATLPALPVEIAELIMDEASYWHGAQDVTQLPVNSRALTVPRNVNGASIRVKTIQALRDRKILPDDTTNNVFDLIIRDATNAVRYECAAKPTFVDSTTELLTISPASHPIIRQMRDGWTVEIQPSMSSHTVRFEWLHVGYL
;
A
#
# COMPACT_ATOMS: atom_id res chain seq x y z
N MET A 1 -15.87 -12.96 47.04
CA MET A 1 -17.33 -12.90 47.23
C MET A 1 -17.93 -12.67 45.84
N VAL A 2 -18.17 -13.75 45.09
CA VAL A 2 -18.72 -13.66 43.73
C VAL A 2 -20.22 -13.53 43.88
N LEU A 3 -20.76 -12.36 43.55
CA LEU A 3 -22.20 -12.19 43.43
C LEU A 3 -22.63 -12.93 42.18
N ASP A 4 -23.35 -14.03 42.42
CA ASP A 4 -23.97 -14.95 41.47
C ASP A 4 -25.06 -14.20 40.69
N ARG A 5 -24.65 -13.32 39.76
CA ARG A 5 -25.56 -12.77 38.76
C ARG A 5 -25.70 -13.82 37.66
N PRO A 6 -26.92 -14.24 37.31
CA PRO A 6 -27.11 -15.18 36.22
C PRO A 6 -26.53 -14.58 34.93
N MET A 7 -25.76 -15.40 34.20
CA MET A 7 -25.22 -15.04 32.90
C MET A 7 -26.35 -14.65 31.95
N THR A 8 -26.13 -13.62 31.13
CA THR A 8 -27.02 -13.35 30.00
C THR A 8 -26.98 -14.50 29.00
N GLU A 9 -27.98 -14.60 28.11
CA GLU A 9 -27.94 -15.62 27.05
C GLU A 9 -26.69 -15.50 26.15
N SER A 10 -26.19 -14.29 25.91
CA SER A 10 -24.96 -14.07 25.13
C SER A 10 -23.72 -14.63 25.84
N GLN A 11 -23.60 -14.39 27.15
CA GLN A 11 -22.54 -14.93 27.99
C GLN A 11 -22.60 -16.46 28.06
N GLN A 12 -23.79 -17.02 28.29
CA GLN A 12 -23.97 -18.46 28.37
C GLN A 12 -23.61 -19.16 27.05
N ARG A 13 -24.02 -18.60 25.91
CA ARG A 13 -23.63 -19.15 24.60
C ARG A 13 -22.11 -19.16 24.41
N GLY A 14 -21.41 -18.09 24.80
CA GLY A 14 -19.95 -18.03 24.75
C GLY A 14 -19.30 -19.07 25.66
N TYR A 15 -19.79 -19.18 26.89
CA TYR A 15 -19.34 -20.14 27.88
C TYR A 15 -19.52 -21.60 27.41
N ASP A 16 -20.70 -21.95 26.92
CA ASP A 16 -21.03 -23.30 26.47
C ASP A 16 -20.23 -23.71 25.23
N LEU A 17 -20.00 -22.78 24.29
CA LEU A 17 -19.18 -23.01 23.11
C LEU A 17 -17.74 -23.39 23.48
N VAL A 18 -17.18 -22.75 24.49
CA VAL A 18 -15.81 -23.03 24.94
C VAL A 18 -15.75 -24.29 25.79
N THR A 19 -16.68 -24.45 26.74
CA THR A 19 -16.67 -25.57 27.69
C THR A 19 -16.94 -26.91 27.00
N ASN A 20 -17.90 -26.95 26.05
CA ASN A 20 -18.30 -28.19 25.40
C ASN A 20 -17.42 -28.55 24.20
N SER A 21 -16.53 -27.66 23.77
CA SER A 21 -15.70 -27.90 22.60
C SER A 21 -14.53 -28.87 22.90
N GLN A 22 -14.44 -29.90 22.07
CA GLN A 22 -13.29 -30.82 22.01
C GLN A 22 -12.28 -30.40 20.92
N SER A 23 -12.50 -29.26 20.26
CA SER A 23 -11.64 -28.77 19.19
C SER A 23 -10.37 -28.13 19.74
N ARG A 24 -9.25 -28.31 19.02
CA ARG A 24 -8.00 -27.58 19.27
C ARG A 24 -8.10 -26.09 18.93
N SER A 25 -9.02 -25.73 18.04
CA SER A 25 -9.27 -24.35 17.62
C SER A 25 -10.65 -23.90 18.09
N LEU A 26 -10.69 -22.89 18.95
CA LEU A 26 -11.91 -22.20 19.36
C LEU A 26 -12.07 -20.95 18.51
N ASP A 27 -13.05 -20.98 17.60
CA ASP A 27 -13.33 -19.86 16.69
C ASP A 27 -14.56 -19.08 17.15
N LEU A 28 -14.31 -17.90 17.73
CA LEU A 28 -15.32 -16.94 18.19
C LEU A 28 -15.20 -15.61 17.42
N PHE A 29 -14.78 -15.66 16.16
CA PHE A 29 -14.66 -14.48 15.28
C PHE A 29 -15.99 -13.75 15.09
N SER A 30 -15.97 -12.42 15.18
CA SER A 30 -17.09 -11.55 14.79
C SER A 30 -18.44 -11.87 15.45
N ARG A 31 -18.44 -12.17 16.75
CA ARG A 31 -19.64 -12.51 17.54
C ARG A 31 -20.18 -11.38 18.41
N GLN A 32 -19.65 -10.17 18.25
CA GLN A 32 -19.96 -9.01 19.09
C GLN A 32 -19.66 -9.25 20.58
N THR A 33 -18.65 -10.08 20.88
CA THR A 33 -18.22 -10.36 22.26
C THR A 33 -17.70 -9.09 22.91
N GLY A 34 -18.39 -8.62 23.97
CA GLY A 34 -17.92 -7.54 24.83
C GLY A 34 -17.17 -8.07 26.05
N SER A 35 -16.88 -7.21 27.02
CA SER A 35 -16.12 -7.56 28.22
C SER A 35 -16.82 -8.61 29.08
N ALA A 36 -18.16 -8.55 29.17
CA ALA A 36 -18.97 -9.49 29.95
C ALA A 36 -18.95 -10.90 29.33
N GLU A 37 -19.03 -11.01 28.01
CA GLU A 37 -18.89 -12.27 27.29
C GLU A 37 -17.44 -12.77 27.33
N ALA A 38 -16.45 -11.89 27.21
CA ALA A 38 -15.04 -12.25 27.34
C ALA A 38 -14.72 -12.84 28.72
N GLN A 39 -15.34 -12.30 29.79
CA GLN A 39 -15.24 -12.87 31.13
C GLN A 39 -15.82 -14.30 31.19
N ALA A 40 -17.01 -14.52 30.65
CA ALA A 40 -17.61 -15.86 30.61
C ALA A 40 -16.77 -16.84 29.77
N ILE A 41 -16.21 -16.39 28.64
CA ILE A 41 -15.27 -17.15 27.82
C ILE A 41 -14.01 -17.49 28.60
N ALA A 42 -13.45 -16.54 29.36
CA ALA A 42 -12.27 -16.75 30.19
C ALA A 42 -12.54 -17.76 31.32
N GLU A 43 -13.72 -17.75 31.93
CA GLU A 43 -14.14 -18.74 32.92
C GLU A 43 -14.24 -20.14 32.30
N ALA A 44 -14.91 -20.27 31.15
CA ALA A 44 -15.00 -21.53 30.41
C ALA A 44 -13.62 -22.06 29.97
N LEU A 45 -12.72 -21.16 29.58
CA LEU A 45 -11.37 -21.48 29.13
C LEU A 45 -10.48 -22.04 30.25
N SER A 46 -10.79 -21.74 31.51
CA SER A 46 -10.10 -22.34 32.67
C SER A 46 -10.40 -23.84 32.81
N LEU A 47 -11.56 -24.29 32.31
CA LEU A 47 -12.00 -25.68 32.31
C LEU A 47 -11.62 -26.41 31.01
N ASN A 48 -11.44 -25.66 29.91
CA ASN A 48 -11.09 -26.22 28.62
C ASN A 48 -9.63 -26.69 28.61
N THR A 49 -9.44 -27.99 28.39
CA THR A 49 -8.12 -28.64 28.37
C THR A 49 -7.65 -29.08 26.97
N THR A 50 -8.45 -28.82 25.94
CA THR A 50 -8.25 -29.31 24.57
C THR A 50 -7.75 -28.24 23.62
N ALA A 51 -8.16 -26.98 23.81
CA ALA A 51 -7.85 -25.88 22.93
C ALA A 51 -6.37 -25.47 23.00
N THR A 52 -5.76 -25.31 21.83
CA THR A 52 -4.42 -24.73 21.65
C THR A 52 -4.47 -23.37 20.95
N LEU A 53 -5.58 -23.05 20.29
CA LEU A 53 -5.82 -21.80 19.58
C LEU A 53 -7.16 -21.19 20.01
N LEU A 54 -7.12 -19.91 20.41
CA LEU A 54 -8.29 -19.10 20.70
C LEU A 54 -8.37 -17.91 19.74
N LYS A 55 -9.44 -17.87 18.94
CA LYS A 55 -9.74 -16.75 18.03
C LYS A 55 -10.91 -15.94 18.53
N LEU A 56 -10.62 -14.69 18.87
CA LEU A 56 -11.57 -13.69 19.34
C LEU A 56 -11.50 -12.40 18.49
N SER A 57 -11.01 -12.51 17.25
CA SER A 57 -10.85 -11.35 16.39
C SER A 57 -12.19 -10.74 15.92
N CYS A 58 -12.17 -9.46 15.59
CA CYS A 58 -13.33 -8.67 15.13
C CYS A 58 -14.48 -8.63 16.15
N ASN A 59 -14.18 -8.48 17.44
CA ASN A 59 -15.18 -8.37 18.51
C ASN A 59 -15.16 -6.96 19.15
N GLN A 60 -15.79 -6.81 20.32
CA GLN A 60 -15.85 -5.55 21.07
C GLN A 60 -15.14 -5.66 22.42
N ILE A 61 -14.11 -6.51 22.50
CA ILE A 61 -13.33 -6.74 23.71
C ILE A 61 -12.52 -5.47 24.01
N ASP A 62 -12.77 -4.86 25.15
CA ASP A 62 -11.99 -3.73 25.68
C ASP A 62 -10.94 -4.21 26.69
N ASP A 63 -10.29 -3.27 27.38
CA ASP A 63 -9.28 -3.56 28.41
C ASP A 63 -9.77 -4.51 29.50
N ALA A 64 -11.03 -4.40 29.91
CA ALA A 64 -11.59 -5.27 30.95
C ALA A 64 -11.76 -6.70 30.42
N GLY A 65 -12.25 -6.87 29.20
CA GLY A 65 -12.36 -8.17 28.56
C GLY A 65 -11.00 -8.82 28.27
N ALA A 66 -10.02 -8.03 27.80
CA ALA A 66 -8.66 -8.51 27.58
C ALA A 66 -8.01 -8.95 28.89
N ARG A 67 -8.22 -8.20 29.98
CA ARG A 67 -7.75 -8.56 31.32
C ARG A 67 -8.35 -9.88 31.80
N ALA A 68 -9.65 -10.07 31.64
CA ALA A 68 -10.31 -11.33 32.01
C ALA A 68 -9.66 -12.54 31.35
N ILE A 69 -9.44 -12.45 30.03
CA ILE A 69 -8.77 -13.51 29.26
C ILE A 69 -7.33 -13.69 29.74
N ALA A 70 -6.58 -12.59 29.90
CA ALA A 70 -5.19 -12.63 30.33
C ALA A 70 -5.01 -13.29 31.71
N GLU A 71 -5.90 -13.02 32.67
CA GLU A 71 -5.87 -13.67 33.99
C GLU A 71 -6.03 -15.19 33.90
N THR A 72 -6.98 -15.68 33.10
CA THR A 72 -7.11 -17.12 32.86
C THR A 72 -5.86 -17.71 32.20
N LEU A 73 -5.24 -16.98 31.28
CA LEU A 73 -4.06 -17.44 30.56
C LEU A 73 -2.79 -17.46 31.42
N LYS A 74 -2.76 -16.81 32.58
CA LYS A 74 -1.67 -16.98 33.56
C LYS A 74 -1.59 -18.44 34.06
N VAL A 75 -2.72 -19.15 34.12
CA VAL A 75 -2.81 -20.55 34.56
C VAL A 75 -3.05 -21.55 33.43
N ASN A 76 -3.67 -21.14 32.32
CA ASN A 76 -3.88 -22.02 31.18
C ASN A 76 -2.54 -22.35 30.50
N THR A 77 -2.19 -23.64 30.48
CA THR A 77 -0.94 -24.15 29.92
C THR A 77 -1.14 -24.97 28.64
N ARG A 78 -2.28 -24.79 27.96
CA ARG A 78 -2.59 -25.51 26.72
C ARG A 78 -2.60 -24.60 25.52
N LEU A 79 -3.08 -23.37 25.68
CA LEU A 79 -3.09 -22.40 24.60
C LEU A 79 -1.66 -22.02 24.18
N THR A 80 -1.43 -22.09 22.88
CA THR A 80 -0.20 -21.72 22.20
C THR A 80 -0.40 -20.50 21.30
N GLU A 81 -1.65 -20.22 20.89
CA GLU A 81 -2.01 -19.12 20.00
C GLU A 81 -3.22 -18.34 20.53
N LEU A 82 -3.08 -17.02 20.60
CA LEU A 82 -4.14 -16.09 21.01
C LEU A 82 -4.33 -15.01 19.94
N HIS A 83 -5.53 -14.95 19.37
CA HIS A 83 -5.89 -13.93 18.37
C HIS A 83 -6.97 -13.01 18.95
N LEU A 84 -6.58 -11.75 19.18
CA LEU A 84 -7.42 -10.68 19.74
C LEU A 84 -7.50 -9.48 18.78
N SER A 85 -7.27 -9.70 17.49
CA SER A 85 -7.22 -8.63 16.51
C SER A 85 -8.57 -7.95 16.25
N ALA A 86 -8.56 -6.70 15.81
CA ALA A 86 -9.75 -5.88 15.53
C ALA A 86 -10.72 -5.84 16.73
N ASN A 87 -10.22 -5.42 17.89
CA ASN A 87 -10.98 -5.22 19.13
C ASN A 87 -10.79 -3.77 19.64
N ARG A 88 -11.16 -3.49 20.90
CA ARG A 88 -11.04 -2.17 21.54
C ARG A 88 -10.01 -2.19 22.68
N ILE A 89 -8.95 -2.98 22.53
CA ILE A 89 -7.90 -3.14 23.56
C ILE A 89 -6.98 -1.92 23.50
N GLY A 90 -6.93 -1.13 24.56
CA GLY A 90 -5.99 -0.04 24.77
C GLY A 90 -4.80 -0.46 25.63
N ASP A 91 -4.12 0.53 26.21
CA ASP A 91 -2.93 0.31 27.05
C ASP A 91 -3.20 -0.54 28.28
N GLY A 92 -4.38 -0.40 28.92
CA GLY A 92 -4.71 -1.17 30.13
C GLY A 92 -4.92 -2.66 29.85
N GLY A 93 -5.43 -3.02 28.68
CA GLY A 93 -5.56 -4.41 28.23
C GLY A 93 -4.23 -4.97 27.73
N ALA A 94 -3.42 -4.16 27.03
CA ALA A 94 -2.06 -4.52 26.64
C ALA A 94 -1.16 -4.80 27.86
N GLU A 95 -1.31 -4.01 28.94
CA GLU A 95 -0.64 -4.24 30.21
C GLU A 95 -1.03 -5.58 30.83
N ALA A 96 -2.33 -5.92 30.87
CA ALA A 96 -2.79 -7.20 31.37
C ALA A 96 -2.23 -8.39 30.56
N ILE A 97 -2.19 -8.26 29.23
CA ILE A 97 -1.57 -9.24 28.34
C ILE A 97 -0.07 -9.34 28.61
N ALA A 98 0.61 -8.21 28.84
CA ALA A 98 2.02 -8.19 29.17
C ALA A 98 2.33 -8.92 30.48
N GLU A 99 1.56 -8.65 31.55
CA GLU A 99 1.68 -9.39 32.82
C GLU A 99 1.49 -10.89 32.62
N MET A 100 0.48 -11.27 31.84
CA MET A 100 0.24 -12.67 31.51
C MET A 100 1.44 -13.28 30.78
N LEU A 101 2.01 -12.61 29.78
CA LEU A 101 3.18 -13.09 29.04
C LEU A 101 4.43 -13.27 29.91
N GLN A 102 4.55 -12.55 31.03
CA GLN A 102 5.65 -12.77 31.96
C GLN A 102 5.55 -14.15 32.64
N ILE A 103 4.33 -14.62 32.89
CA ILE A 103 4.03 -15.86 33.62
C ILE A 103 3.83 -17.03 32.65
N ASN A 104 2.98 -16.85 31.65
CA ASN A 104 2.62 -17.89 30.69
C ASN A 104 3.84 -18.33 29.87
N LYS A 105 4.06 -19.66 29.82
CA LYS A 105 5.19 -20.28 29.11
C LYS A 105 4.77 -21.14 27.92
N THR A 106 3.54 -20.99 27.43
CA THR A 106 3.00 -21.86 26.37
C THR A 106 2.62 -21.08 25.13
N LEU A 107 2.22 -19.80 25.26
CA LEU A 107 1.96 -18.94 24.13
C LEU A 107 3.22 -18.71 23.31
N THR A 108 3.08 -18.99 22.02
CA THR A 108 4.09 -18.79 20.97
C THR A 108 3.68 -17.71 19.98
N LYS A 109 2.37 -17.44 19.87
CA LYS A 109 1.77 -16.47 18.96
C LYS A 109 0.72 -15.62 19.66
N VAL A 110 0.86 -14.31 19.53
CA VAL A 110 -0.13 -13.33 19.97
C VAL A 110 -0.39 -12.36 18.81
N ASP A 111 -1.66 -12.26 18.41
CA ASP A 111 -2.14 -11.31 17.41
C ASP A 111 -3.02 -10.23 18.06
N LEU A 112 -2.53 -8.99 18.01
CA LEU A 112 -3.17 -7.78 18.52
C LEU A 112 -3.38 -6.74 17.42
N TYR A 113 -3.38 -7.15 16.15
CA TYR A 113 -3.67 -6.27 15.02
C TYR A 113 -4.94 -5.44 15.24
N GLY A 114 -4.97 -4.16 14.85
CA GLY A 114 -6.21 -3.38 14.78
C GLY A 114 -6.84 -3.11 16.15
N ASN A 115 -6.02 -2.76 17.15
CA ASN A 115 -6.47 -2.38 18.48
C ASN A 115 -6.14 -0.90 18.75
N GLN A 116 -6.25 -0.45 20.00
CA GLN A 116 -6.04 0.93 20.43
C GLN A 116 -4.79 1.04 21.33
N ILE A 117 -3.81 0.16 21.11
CA ILE A 117 -2.57 0.12 21.90
C ILE A 117 -1.74 1.36 21.56
N GLU A 118 -1.43 2.13 22.58
CA GLU A 118 -0.65 3.36 22.54
C GLU A 118 0.77 3.07 23.11
N PRO A 119 1.65 4.08 23.24
CA PRO A 119 3.02 3.82 23.64
C PRO A 119 3.18 3.11 24.99
N ALA A 120 2.29 3.32 25.97
CA ALA A 120 2.44 2.72 27.29
C ALA A 120 2.12 1.21 27.26
N GLY A 121 1.12 0.80 26.48
CA GLY A 121 0.79 -0.62 26.26
C GLY A 121 1.91 -1.33 25.51
N ALA A 122 2.49 -0.69 24.49
CA ALA A 122 3.65 -1.23 23.78
C ALA A 122 4.87 -1.37 24.70
N GLN A 123 5.11 -0.40 25.59
CA GLN A 123 6.15 -0.47 26.61
C GLN A 123 5.93 -1.62 27.59
N ALA A 124 4.69 -1.86 28.03
CA ALA A 124 4.36 -3.00 28.88
C ALA A 124 4.68 -4.33 28.19
N ILE A 125 4.23 -4.50 26.94
CA ILE A 125 4.53 -5.69 26.12
C ILE A 125 6.04 -5.86 25.93
N ALA A 126 6.76 -4.77 25.63
CA ALA A 126 8.22 -4.79 25.54
C ALA A 126 8.87 -5.22 26.86
N GLY A 127 8.36 -4.79 28.02
CA GLY A 127 8.81 -5.26 29.33
C GLY A 127 8.63 -6.78 29.50
N ALA A 128 7.46 -7.30 29.13
CA ALA A 128 7.17 -8.73 29.20
C ALA A 128 8.07 -9.57 28.30
N LEU A 129 8.37 -9.08 27.09
CA LEU A 129 9.25 -9.75 26.12
C LEU A 129 10.70 -9.89 26.61
N ARG A 130 11.16 -9.10 27.58
CA ARG A 130 12.51 -9.27 28.17
C ARG A 130 12.63 -10.61 28.90
N VAL A 131 11.58 -11.01 29.59
CA VAL A 131 11.53 -12.22 30.42
C VAL A 131 10.84 -13.40 29.74
N ASN A 132 9.88 -13.15 28.84
CA ASN A 132 9.23 -14.20 28.08
C ASN A 132 10.23 -14.87 27.12
N LYS A 133 10.22 -16.22 27.09
CA LYS A 133 11.12 -17.05 26.29
C LYS A 133 10.38 -18.02 25.38
N THR A 134 9.10 -17.77 25.12
CA THR A 134 8.24 -18.69 24.34
C THR A 134 7.62 -18.00 23.14
N LEU A 135 7.35 -16.70 23.22
CA LEU A 135 6.75 -15.94 22.14
C LEU A 135 7.74 -15.80 20.97
N THR A 136 7.29 -16.24 19.80
CA THR A 136 8.03 -16.21 18.53
C THR A 136 7.36 -15.31 17.50
N TYR A 137 6.03 -15.12 17.62
CA TYR A 137 5.22 -14.28 16.75
C TYR A 137 4.45 -13.24 17.57
N LEU A 138 4.60 -11.98 17.19
CA LEU A 138 3.84 -10.88 17.73
C LEU A 138 3.35 -9.97 16.60
N ASP A 139 2.04 -9.80 16.50
CA ASP A 139 1.43 -8.81 15.61
C ASP A 139 0.85 -7.65 16.42
N LEU A 140 1.37 -6.45 16.18
CA LEU A 140 0.91 -5.20 16.77
C LEU A 140 0.49 -4.20 15.68
N SER A 141 0.26 -4.64 14.45
CA SER A 141 -0.09 -3.76 13.35
C SER A 141 -1.40 -3.01 13.56
N SER A 142 -1.57 -1.85 12.90
CA SER A 142 -2.75 -0.98 13.02
C SER A 142 -3.09 -0.63 14.48
N ASN A 143 -2.09 -0.17 15.22
CA ASN A 143 -2.23 0.40 16.56
C ASN A 143 -1.66 1.83 16.55
N ARG A 144 -1.35 2.41 17.72
CA ARG A 144 -0.78 3.76 17.89
C ARG A 144 0.49 3.72 18.71
N ILE A 145 1.36 2.74 18.44
CA ILE A 145 2.59 2.48 19.20
C ILE A 145 3.54 3.68 19.20
N ARG A 146 3.63 4.40 18.06
CA ARG A 146 4.52 5.55 17.84
C ARG A 146 6.00 5.23 18.16
N ASP A 147 6.84 6.25 18.09
CA ASP A 147 8.29 6.12 18.26
C ASP A 147 8.67 5.62 19.65
N THR A 148 8.02 6.13 20.69
CA THR A 148 8.33 5.81 22.09
C THR A 148 8.02 4.35 22.43
N GLY A 149 6.93 3.80 21.91
CA GLY A 149 6.63 2.37 22.05
C GLY A 149 7.58 1.50 21.25
N THR A 150 7.92 1.92 20.03
CA THR A 150 8.86 1.18 19.15
C THR A 150 10.28 1.18 19.71
N GLN A 151 10.72 2.28 20.32
CA GLN A 151 12.02 2.36 21.00
C GLN A 151 12.09 1.38 22.17
N ALA A 152 11.02 1.22 22.95
CA ALA A 152 10.97 0.23 24.02
C ALA A 152 11.08 -1.20 23.48
N ILE A 153 10.42 -1.49 22.35
CA ILE A 153 10.55 -2.78 21.65
C ILE A 153 12.00 -2.99 21.19
N ALA A 154 12.63 -1.99 20.56
CA ALA A 154 14.03 -2.06 20.12
C ALA A 154 14.99 -2.38 21.27
N GLU A 155 14.85 -1.68 22.39
CA GLU A 155 15.63 -1.91 23.61
C GLU A 155 15.44 -3.32 24.17
N THR A 156 14.25 -3.90 24.03
CA THR A 156 13.99 -5.27 24.45
C THR A 156 14.58 -6.28 23.47
N LEU A 157 14.55 -6.04 22.16
CA LEU A 157 15.08 -6.97 21.15
C LEU A 157 16.61 -7.12 21.21
N LYS A 158 17.33 -6.20 21.87
CA LYS A 158 18.75 -6.40 22.27
C LYS A 158 18.94 -7.70 23.08
N VAL A 159 18.00 -7.99 23.99
CA VAL A 159 18.10 -9.10 24.96
C VAL A 159 17.13 -10.25 24.70
N ASN A 160 16.00 -10.00 24.02
CA ASN A 160 15.09 -11.07 23.62
C ASN A 160 15.77 -11.95 22.57
N LYS A 161 15.63 -13.28 22.72
CA LYS A 161 16.26 -14.29 21.84
C LYS A 161 15.25 -15.28 21.26
N THR A 162 13.97 -14.92 21.24
CA THR A 162 12.89 -15.84 20.87
C THR A 162 11.97 -15.28 19.79
N LEU A 163 11.78 -13.96 19.75
CA LEU A 163 10.93 -13.34 18.75
C LEU A 163 11.58 -13.43 17.37
N THR A 164 10.87 -14.06 16.44
CA THR A 164 11.30 -14.28 15.05
C THR A 164 10.42 -13.54 14.04
N TYR A 165 9.19 -13.22 14.41
CA TYR A 165 8.24 -12.46 13.61
C TYR A 165 7.69 -11.27 14.42
N LEU A 166 7.76 -10.09 13.83
CA LEU A 166 7.21 -8.86 14.40
C LEU A 166 6.51 -8.07 13.29
N ASN A 167 5.25 -7.71 13.52
CA ASN A 167 4.49 -6.84 12.64
C ASN A 167 4.15 -5.52 13.35
N LEU A 168 4.61 -4.41 12.78
CA LEU A 168 4.43 -3.03 13.23
C LEU A 168 3.82 -2.15 12.12
N LEU A 169 3.17 -2.76 11.12
CA LEU A 169 2.48 -2.04 10.06
C LEU A 169 1.49 -1.01 10.64
N CYS A 170 1.39 0.17 10.02
CA CYS A 170 0.43 1.23 10.38
C CYS A 170 0.43 1.58 11.88
N ASN A 171 1.56 2.05 12.41
CA ASN A 171 1.69 2.42 13.83
C ASN A 171 2.17 3.86 14.07
N GLY A 172 2.41 4.61 13.00
CA GLY A 172 2.92 5.99 13.06
C GLY A 172 4.30 6.04 13.71
N ILE A 173 5.18 5.11 13.34
CA ILE A 173 6.53 4.96 13.89
C ILE A 173 7.57 5.61 12.97
N GLY A 174 8.69 6.05 13.55
CA GLY A 174 9.83 6.61 12.87
C GLY A 174 10.83 5.54 12.44
N ALA A 175 11.42 5.72 11.27
CA ALA A 175 12.37 4.79 10.69
C ALA A 175 13.64 4.58 11.53
N GLN A 176 14.04 5.57 12.34
CA GLN A 176 15.22 5.46 13.19
C GLN A 176 15.08 4.33 14.22
N ALA A 177 13.89 4.18 14.83
CA ALA A 177 13.62 3.10 15.77
C ALA A 177 13.66 1.74 15.07
N ILE A 178 13.20 1.66 13.82
CA ILE A 178 13.28 0.44 13.02
C ILE A 178 14.72 0.10 12.61
N ALA A 179 15.52 1.10 12.22
CA ALA A 179 16.95 0.91 11.98
C ALA A 179 17.67 0.38 13.23
N GLU A 180 17.31 0.88 14.42
CA GLU A 180 17.82 0.33 15.68
C GLU A 180 17.37 -1.14 15.88
N VAL A 181 16.09 -1.47 15.69
CA VAL A 181 15.58 -2.85 15.74
C VAL A 181 16.41 -3.77 14.84
N LEU A 182 16.69 -3.35 13.61
CA LEU A 182 17.47 -4.12 12.64
C LEU A 182 18.94 -4.28 13.07
N ASN A 183 19.54 -3.27 13.69
CA ASN A 183 20.92 -3.34 14.17
C ASN A 183 21.08 -4.25 15.39
N VAL A 184 20.08 -4.29 16.28
CA VAL A 184 20.20 -4.95 17.59
C VAL A 184 19.61 -6.36 17.62
N SER A 185 18.62 -6.64 16.77
CA SER A 185 17.93 -7.91 16.79
C SER A 185 18.79 -9.01 16.18
N THR A 186 19.02 -10.07 16.96
CA THR A 186 19.80 -11.24 16.52
C THR A 186 18.93 -12.43 16.14
N THR A 187 17.61 -12.35 16.31
CA THR A 187 16.68 -13.48 16.11
C THR A 187 15.54 -13.19 15.15
N LEU A 188 15.23 -11.91 14.91
CA LEU A 188 14.13 -11.54 14.04
C LEU A 188 14.44 -11.94 12.59
N THR A 189 13.57 -12.75 12.01
CA THR A 189 13.68 -13.23 10.63
C THR A 189 12.65 -12.56 9.71
N SER A 190 11.55 -12.04 10.26
CA SER A 190 10.50 -11.36 9.52
C SER A 190 10.09 -10.09 10.24
N LEU A 191 10.10 -8.98 9.51
CA LEU A 191 9.68 -7.67 9.98
C LEU A 191 8.76 -7.03 8.96
N ASP A 192 7.54 -6.69 9.39
CA ASP A 192 6.63 -5.85 8.62
C ASP A 192 6.50 -4.48 9.28
N VAL A 193 6.81 -3.44 8.51
CA VAL A 193 6.79 -2.03 8.92
C VAL A 193 6.10 -1.17 7.86
N GLY A 194 5.17 -1.75 7.10
CA GLY A 194 4.38 -1.02 6.11
C GLY A 194 3.58 0.14 6.70
N TRP A 195 3.17 1.11 5.88
CA TRP A 195 2.26 2.19 6.26
C TRP A 195 2.73 3.06 7.43
N ASN A 196 4.02 3.39 7.51
CA ASN A 196 4.59 4.24 8.56
C ASN A 196 5.20 5.56 8.05
N SER A 197 5.04 5.88 6.77
CA SER A 197 5.46 7.16 6.17
C SER A 197 6.94 7.52 6.41
N PHE A 198 7.85 6.54 6.29
CA PHE A 198 9.28 6.74 6.56
C PHE A 198 9.98 7.77 5.67
N GLY A 199 9.50 7.95 4.44
CA GLY A 199 10.12 8.82 3.45
C GLY A 199 11.51 8.33 3.01
N VAL A 200 12.19 9.17 2.21
CA VAL A 200 13.53 8.88 1.68
C VAL A 200 14.57 8.72 2.80
N ILE A 201 14.58 9.62 3.79
CA ILE A 201 15.55 9.61 4.89
C ILE A 201 15.39 8.33 5.73
N GLY A 202 14.15 7.93 6.01
CA GLY A 202 13.89 6.71 6.75
C GLY A 202 14.32 5.46 5.99
N ALA A 203 14.08 5.41 4.68
CA ALA A 203 14.57 4.33 3.83
C ALA A 203 16.11 4.22 3.84
N GLN A 204 16.82 5.35 3.83
CA GLN A 204 18.29 5.36 3.94
C GLN A 204 18.78 4.80 5.28
N ALA A 205 18.13 5.14 6.39
CA ALA A 205 18.48 4.60 7.70
C ALA A 205 18.25 3.08 7.79
N ILE A 206 17.12 2.61 7.24
CA ILE A 206 16.80 1.18 7.16
C ILE A 206 17.80 0.44 6.25
N ALA A 207 18.15 1.03 5.11
CA ALA A 207 19.14 0.49 4.20
C ALA A 207 20.52 0.35 4.87
N GLU A 208 20.97 1.35 5.63
CA GLU A 208 22.23 1.27 6.33
C GLU A 208 22.23 0.16 7.40
N ALA A 209 21.14 0.02 8.15
CA ALA A 209 20.99 -1.08 9.11
C ALA A 209 20.93 -2.46 8.43
N LEU A 210 20.30 -2.56 7.26
CA LEU A 210 20.24 -3.79 6.46
C LEU A 210 21.62 -4.27 6.00
N LYS A 211 22.57 -3.37 5.74
CA LYS A 211 23.94 -3.76 5.37
C LYS A 211 24.63 -4.59 6.46
N ALA A 212 24.37 -4.26 7.73
CA ALA A 212 24.93 -4.94 8.89
C ALA A 212 24.08 -6.13 9.37
N ASN A 213 22.79 -6.15 9.06
CA ASN A 213 21.89 -7.22 9.51
C ASN A 213 22.18 -8.55 8.80
N THR A 214 22.35 -9.61 9.59
CA THR A 214 22.70 -10.96 9.10
C THR A 214 21.67 -12.02 9.50
N ARG A 215 20.43 -11.62 9.79
CA ARG A 215 19.39 -12.52 10.33
C ARG A 215 18.05 -12.37 9.63
N LEU A 216 17.69 -11.16 9.25
CA LEU A 216 16.42 -10.86 8.62
C LEU A 216 16.37 -11.54 7.24
N LYS A 217 15.27 -12.25 7.00
CA LYS A 217 14.95 -12.96 5.76
C LYS A 217 13.82 -12.28 5.00
N GLU A 218 12.93 -11.60 5.70
CA GLU A 218 11.77 -10.91 5.14
C GLU A 218 11.64 -9.51 5.73
N LEU A 219 11.52 -8.54 4.83
CA LEU A 219 11.24 -7.15 5.17
C LEU A 219 10.12 -6.62 4.29
N ILE A 220 9.04 -6.15 4.91
CA ILE A 220 7.92 -5.51 4.21
C ILE A 220 7.91 -4.02 4.54
N LEU A 221 7.99 -3.19 3.49
CA LEU A 221 8.09 -1.73 3.54
C LEU A 221 6.96 -1.06 2.76
N GLU A 222 5.84 -1.74 2.54
CA GLU A 222 4.69 -1.21 1.79
C GLU A 222 4.31 0.22 2.23
N SER A 223 3.97 1.11 1.30
CA SER A 223 3.36 2.41 1.59
C SER A 223 4.15 3.27 2.59
N ASN A 224 5.45 3.45 2.36
CA ASN A 224 6.35 4.25 3.20
C ASN A 224 6.91 5.50 2.51
N GLN A 225 6.43 5.83 1.30
CA GLN A 225 6.87 7.02 0.54
C GLN A 225 8.40 7.01 0.29
N ILE A 226 8.97 5.83 0.05
CA ILE A 226 10.42 5.63 -0.09
C ILE A 226 11.02 6.43 -1.26
N GLY A 227 10.29 6.52 -2.38
CA GLY A 227 10.75 7.19 -3.60
C GLY A 227 11.95 6.51 -4.27
N HIS A 228 12.36 7.05 -5.43
CA HIS A 228 13.52 6.53 -6.19
C HIS A 228 14.83 6.59 -5.39
N ALA A 229 15.11 7.70 -4.68
CA ALA A 229 16.33 7.86 -3.89
C ALA A 229 16.41 6.89 -2.69
N GLY A 230 15.28 6.62 -2.02
CA GLY A 230 15.22 5.61 -0.97
C GLY A 230 15.40 4.19 -1.52
N ALA A 231 14.80 3.90 -2.68
CA ALA A 231 14.98 2.62 -3.36
C ALA A 231 16.44 2.38 -3.78
N GLN A 232 17.14 3.43 -4.23
CA GLN A 232 18.58 3.36 -4.51
C GLN A 232 19.39 2.98 -3.25
N ALA A 233 19.06 3.55 -2.08
CA ALA A 233 19.73 3.18 -0.84
C ALA A 233 19.48 1.71 -0.47
N ILE A 234 18.24 1.24 -0.59
CA ILE A 234 17.87 -0.17 -0.37
C ILE A 234 18.60 -1.08 -1.36
N ALA A 235 18.70 -0.68 -2.64
CA ALA A 235 19.45 -1.41 -3.65
C ALA A 235 20.92 -1.58 -3.27
N GLU A 236 21.59 -0.52 -2.80
CA GLU A 236 22.96 -0.60 -2.31
C GLU A 236 23.09 -1.56 -1.11
N ALA A 237 22.11 -1.57 -0.21
CA ALA A 237 22.08 -2.53 0.88
C ALA A 237 21.93 -3.98 0.39
N LEU A 238 21.10 -4.23 -0.63
CA LEU A 238 20.91 -5.55 -1.22
C LEU A 238 22.17 -6.11 -1.89
N ARG A 239 23.07 -5.26 -2.40
CA ARG A 239 24.33 -5.74 -3.00
C ARG A 239 25.20 -6.47 -1.97
N VAL A 240 25.23 -5.97 -0.74
CA VAL A 240 26.05 -6.50 0.35
C VAL A 240 25.29 -7.46 1.26
N ASN A 241 24.00 -7.26 1.48
CA ASN A 241 23.20 -8.13 2.34
C ASN A 241 23.05 -9.52 1.71
N LYS A 242 23.36 -10.57 2.49
CA LYS A 242 23.33 -11.97 2.06
C LYS A 242 22.32 -12.83 2.82
N THR A 243 21.32 -12.21 3.44
CA THR A 243 20.32 -12.95 4.26
C THR A 243 18.89 -12.67 3.86
N LEU A 244 18.61 -11.49 3.31
CA LEU A 244 17.28 -11.13 2.87
C LEU A 244 16.90 -11.98 1.65
N THR A 245 15.77 -12.67 1.80
CA THR A 245 15.17 -13.54 0.78
C THR A 245 13.89 -12.92 0.20
N ARG A 246 13.16 -12.13 1.00
CA ARG A 246 11.89 -11.51 0.62
C ARG A 246 11.88 -10.03 0.93
N LEU A 247 11.52 -9.22 -0.07
CA LEU A 247 11.42 -7.77 0.05
C LEU A 247 10.11 -7.27 -0.56
N GLY A 248 9.25 -6.69 0.28
CA GLY A 248 8.04 -5.99 -0.13
C GLY A 248 8.28 -4.49 -0.20
N LEU A 249 8.10 -3.88 -1.37
CA LEU A 249 8.28 -2.45 -1.63
C LEU A 249 7.04 -1.83 -2.26
N GLU A 250 5.87 -2.42 -2.07
CA GLU A 250 4.62 -1.99 -2.68
C GLU A 250 4.27 -0.53 -2.33
N LEU A 251 3.61 0.20 -3.23
CA LEU A 251 3.07 1.54 -2.92
C LEU A 251 4.12 2.59 -2.48
N ASN A 252 5.33 2.59 -3.06
CA ASN A 252 6.44 3.45 -2.61
C ASN A 252 6.92 4.52 -3.61
N GLN A 253 6.25 4.69 -4.74
CA GLN A 253 6.60 5.71 -5.76
C GLN A 253 8.06 5.59 -6.23
N ILE A 254 8.53 4.36 -6.41
CA ILE A 254 9.93 4.06 -6.76
C ILE A 254 10.31 4.59 -8.15
N GLY A 255 9.39 4.52 -9.12
CA GLY A 255 9.62 4.97 -10.50
C GLY A 255 10.71 4.19 -11.24
N ASP A 256 10.99 4.61 -12.48
CA ASP A 256 11.98 3.95 -13.34
C ASP A 256 13.41 4.03 -12.80
N ALA A 257 13.80 5.18 -12.23
CA ALA A 257 15.15 5.36 -11.68
C ALA A 257 15.42 4.45 -10.47
N GLY A 258 14.44 4.29 -9.57
CA GLY A 258 14.56 3.36 -8.46
C GLY A 258 14.52 1.90 -8.91
N ALA A 259 13.73 1.56 -9.94
CA ALA A 259 13.70 0.24 -10.55
C ALA A 259 15.04 -0.13 -11.20
N GLN A 260 15.70 0.82 -11.87
CA GLN A 260 17.06 0.64 -12.39
C GLN A 260 18.05 0.31 -11.26
N ALA A 261 18.05 1.06 -10.15
CA ALA A 261 18.96 0.78 -9.04
C ALA A 261 18.71 -0.62 -8.44
N LEU A 262 17.44 -1.02 -8.27
CA LEU A 262 17.09 -2.37 -7.83
C LEU A 262 17.55 -3.44 -8.82
N ALA A 263 17.43 -3.19 -10.13
CA ALA A 263 17.92 -4.09 -11.17
C ALA A 263 19.45 -4.26 -11.08
N GLU A 264 20.21 -3.18 -10.92
CA GLU A 264 21.67 -3.24 -10.70
C GLU A 264 22.03 -4.06 -9.47
N ALA A 265 21.27 -3.96 -8.38
CA ALA A 265 21.46 -4.80 -7.20
C ALA A 265 21.15 -6.28 -7.48
N LEU A 266 20.10 -6.58 -8.25
CA LEU A 266 19.73 -7.94 -8.64
C LEU A 266 20.80 -8.62 -9.52
N HIS A 267 21.62 -7.88 -10.27
CA HIS A 267 22.73 -8.46 -11.04
C HIS A 267 23.77 -9.16 -10.15
N VAL A 268 23.92 -8.70 -8.89
CA VAL A 268 24.95 -9.21 -7.95
C VAL A 268 24.36 -9.87 -6.71
N ASN A 269 23.11 -9.61 -6.39
CA ASN A 269 22.43 -10.26 -5.26
C ASN A 269 22.09 -11.70 -5.63
N SER A 270 22.44 -12.62 -4.72
CA SER A 270 22.27 -14.05 -4.90
C SER A 270 21.48 -14.68 -3.75
N THR A 271 20.60 -13.91 -3.10
CA THR A 271 19.85 -14.37 -1.92
C THR A 271 18.38 -14.03 -1.99
N LEU A 272 18.02 -12.94 -2.66
CA LEU A 272 16.64 -12.54 -2.85
C LEU A 272 15.94 -13.51 -3.79
N THR A 273 14.84 -14.08 -3.31
CA THR A 273 13.96 -15.02 -4.01
C THR A 273 12.62 -14.37 -4.36
N ASP A 274 12.17 -13.40 -3.56
CA ASP A 274 10.87 -12.76 -3.70
C ASP A 274 11.01 -11.24 -3.63
N LEU A 275 10.54 -10.56 -4.68
CA LEU A 275 10.53 -9.10 -4.76
C LEU A 275 9.14 -8.60 -5.19
N THR A 276 8.48 -7.81 -4.35
CA THR A 276 7.21 -7.16 -4.70
C THR A 276 7.43 -5.69 -4.96
N LEU A 277 7.14 -5.26 -6.19
CA LEU A 277 7.22 -3.87 -6.67
C LEU A 277 5.85 -3.36 -7.15
N ARG A 278 4.76 -3.93 -6.63
CA ARG A 278 3.40 -3.56 -6.99
C ARG A 278 3.12 -2.07 -6.68
N ARG A 279 2.40 -1.36 -7.56
CA ARG A 279 2.00 0.06 -7.36
C ARG A 279 3.18 1.02 -7.12
N ASN A 280 4.19 0.99 -7.99
CA ASN A 280 5.41 1.81 -7.85
C ASN A 280 5.69 2.78 -8.99
N LEU A 281 4.74 2.97 -9.92
CA LEU A 281 4.90 3.87 -11.06
C LEU A 281 6.08 3.49 -11.96
N ILE A 282 6.37 2.19 -12.08
CA ILE A 282 7.45 1.68 -12.94
C ILE A 282 6.92 1.59 -14.37
N GLY A 283 7.59 2.25 -15.31
CA GLY A 283 7.29 2.24 -16.73
C GLY A 283 8.13 1.23 -17.52
N ASP A 284 8.13 1.39 -18.84
CA ASP A 284 8.88 0.53 -19.76
C ASP A 284 10.39 0.62 -19.56
N VAL A 285 10.91 1.78 -19.15
CA VAL A 285 12.35 2.00 -18.95
C VAL A 285 12.83 1.19 -17.75
N GLY A 286 12.23 1.36 -16.57
CA GLY A 286 12.61 0.59 -15.38
C GLY A 286 12.35 -0.90 -15.54
N THR A 287 11.29 -1.27 -16.26
CA THR A 287 10.99 -2.69 -16.56
C THR A 287 12.05 -3.33 -17.44
N ARG A 288 12.61 -2.59 -18.41
CA ARG A 288 13.71 -3.09 -19.24
C ARG A 288 14.95 -3.41 -18.41
N GLU A 289 15.33 -2.54 -17.49
CA GLU A 289 16.46 -2.76 -16.59
C GLU A 289 16.25 -4.00 -15.72
N ILE A 290 15.05 -4.16 -15.15
CA ILE A 290 14.67 -5.37 -14.40
C ILE A 290 14.76 -6.61 -15.30
N ALA A 291 14.25 -6.54 -16.53
CA ALA A 291 14.32 -7.65 -17.48
C ALA A 291 15.77 -8.06 -17.81
N ASP A 292 16.68 -7.09 -17.94
CA ASP A 292 18.10 -7.38 -18.16
C ASP A 292 18.74 -8.03 -16.94
N ALA A 293 18.42 -7.57 -15.73
CA ALA A 293 18.85 -8.23 -14.49
C ALA A 293 18.34 -9.67 -14.38
N LEU A 294 17.10 -9.95 -14.79
CA LEU A 294 16.53 -11.31 -14.75
C LEU A 294 17.23 -12.30 -15.69
N LYS A 295 17.91 -11.83 -16.74
CA LYS A 295 18.68 -12.71 -17.65
C LYS A 295 19.90 -13.31 -16.95
N VAL A 296 20.47 -12.60 -15.97
CA VAL A 296 21.68 -13.02 -15.25
C VAL A 296 21.41 -13.49 -13.83
N ASN A 297 20.35 -12.98 -13.19
CA ASN A 297 20.01 -13.37 -11.83
C ASN A 297 19.53 -14.83 -11.77
N THR A 298 20.09 -15.60 -10.85
CA THR A 298 19.82 -17.03 -10.70
C THR A 298 19.15 -17.39 -9.37
N THR A 299 18.54 -16.43 -8.68
CA THR A 299 17.97 -16.69 -7.35
C THR A 299 16.54 -16.19 -7.20
N LEU A 300 16.19 -15.11 -7.88
CA LEU A 300 14.83 -14.59 -7.86
C LEU A 300 13.89 -15.64 -8.50
N THR A 301 12.84 -15.99 -7.77
CA THR A 301 11.79 -16.94 -8.18
C THR A 301 10.44 -16.25 -8.33
N ASN A 302 10.16 -15.22 -7.52
CA ASN A 302 8.90 -14.51 -7.51
C ASN A 302 9.13 -13.00 -7.70
N LEU A 303 8.46 -12.42 -8.70
CA LEU A 303 8.48 -11.00 -8.98
C LEU A 303 7.05 -10.50 -9.21
N ASP A 304 6.62 -9.51 -8.45
CA ASP A 304 5.33 -8.85 -8.67
C ASP A 304 5.53 -7.41 -9.12
N LEU A 305 5.18 -7.14 -10.38
CA LEU A 305 5.20 -5.84 -11.04
C LEU A 305 3.77 -5.35 -11.34
N SER A 306 2.76 -5.90 -10.66
CA SER A 306 1.36 -5.53 -10.89
C SER A 306 1.10 -4.06 -10.57
N TYR A 307 0.07 -3.49 -11.18
CA TYR A 307 -0.38 -2.13 -10.91
C TYR A 307 0.73 -1.07 -11.14
N ASN A 308 1.52 -1.22 -12.20
CA ASN A 308 2.55 -0.27 -12.61
C ASN A 308 2.16 0.41 -13.94
N GLN A 309 3.13 1.04 -14.61
CA GLN A 309 2.95 1.79 -15.86
C GLN A 309 3.57 1.06 -17.07
N ILE A 310 3.60 -0.29 -17.03
CA ILE A 310 4.31 -1.11 -18.02
C ILE A 310 3.48 -1.23 -19.29
N GLY A 311 4.06 -0.85 -20.43
CA GLY A 311 3.49 -0.98 -21.77
C GLY A 311 4.03 -2.17 -22.54
N ASP A 312 3.77 -2.18 -23.85
CA ASP A 312 4.20 -3.26 -24.74
C ASP A 312 5.72 -3.40 -24.81
N ALA A 313 6.48 -2.31 -24.73
CA ALA A 313 7.94 -2.36 -24.81
C ALA A 313 8.56 -3.01 -23.57
N GLY A 314 8.06 -2.70 -22.36
CA GLY A 314 8.47 -3.36 -21.12
C GLY A 314 8.06 -4.82 -21.09
N ALA A 315 6.84 -5.13 -21.55
CA ALA A 315 6.36 -6.51 -21.69
C ALA A 315 7.23 -7.34 -22.65
N GLN A 316 7.66 -6.78 -23.78
CA GLN A 316 8.58 -7.42 -24.71
C GLN A 316 9.95 -7.68 -24.08
N ALA A 317 10.50 -6.72 -23.32
CA ALA A 317 11.77 -6.90 -22.62
C ALA A 317 11.70 -8.08 -21.63
N ILE A 318 10.63 -8.14 -20.84
CA ILE A 318 10.35 -9.28 -19.93
C ILE A 318 10.20 -10.58 -20.72
N ALA A 319 9.50 -10.58 -21.85
CA ALA A 319 9.33 -11.76 -22.67
C ALA A 319 10.69 -12.31 -23.16
N GLU A 320 11.61 -11.45 -23.57
CA GLU A 320 12.98 -11.87 -23.93
C GLU A 320 13.76 -12.41 -22.72
N ALA A 321 13.63 -11.78 -21.55
CA ALA A 321 14.25 -12.29 -20.32
C ALA A 321 13.75 -13.69 -19.97
N LEU A 322 12.43 -13.91 -20.02
CA LEU A 322 11.80 -15.21 -19.71
C LEU A 322 12.22 -16.34 -20.66
N LYS A 323 12.73 -16.07 -21.87
CA LYS A 323 13.29 -17.13 -22.72
C LYS A 323 14.57 -17.71 -22.14
N VAL A 324 15.33 -16.92 -21.40
CA VAL A 324 16.69 -17.25 -20.92
C VAL A 324 16.72 -17.55 -19.43
N THR A 325 15.99 -16.77 -18.61
CA THR A 325 15.89 -16.98 -17.16
C THR A 325 15.41 -18.41 -16.89
N GLN A 326 15.96 -19.08 -15.88
CA GLN A 326 15.58 -20.45 -15.50
C GLN A 326 14.89 -20.54 -14.13
N THR A 327 15.07 -19.54 -13.27
CA THR A 327 14.68 -19.59 -11.85
C THR A 327 13.31 -18.99 -11.56
N MET A 328 12.86 -18.04 -12.39
CA MET A 328 11.53 -17.44 -12.27
C MET A 328 10.43 -18.50 -12.29
N THR A 329 9.63 -18.54 -11.22
CA THR A 329 8.44 -19.39 -11.07
C THR A 329 7.16 -18.60 -11.17
N THR A 330 7.13 -17.40 -10.58
CA THR A 330 5.95 -16.53 -10.55
C THR A 330 6.32 -15.13 -11.00
N LEU A 331 5.61 -14.63 -12.01
CA LEU A 331 5.70 -13.25 -12.43
C LEU A 331 4.30 -12.66 -12.55
N SER A 332 4.02 -11.58 -11.84
CA SER A 332 2.74 -10.87 -12.00
C SER A 332 2.94 -9.53 -12.68
N LEU A 333 2.17 -9.31 -13.75
CA LEU A 333 2.09 -8.07 -14.51
C LEU A 333 0.65 -7.56 -14.57
N ARG A 334 -0.22 -8.01 -13.67
CA ARG A 334 -1.65 -7.63 -13.62
C ARG A 334 -1.83 -6.12 -13.52
N ASN A 335 -2.88 -5.55 -14.10
CA ASN A 335 -3.18 -4.10 -14.02
C ASN A 335 -2.02 -3.20 -14.48
N ASN A 336 -1.36 -3.53 -15.59
CA ASN A 336 -0.43 -2.63 -16.28
C ASN A 336 -1.09 -2.08 -17.56
N PHE A 337 -0.32 -1.48 -18.45
CA PHE A 337 -0.77 -0.88 -19.70
C PHE A 337 -0.32 -1.72 -20.90
N ILE A 338 -0.32 -3.05 -20.76
CA ILE A 338 0.17 -3.97 -21.79
C ILE A 338 -0.94 -4.20 -22.82
N GLY A 339 -0.66 -3.87 -24.08
CA GLY A 339 -1.52 -4.10 -25.23
C GLY A 339 -1.37 -5.51 -25.80
N ASP A 340 -2.06 -5.76 -26.91
CA ASP A 340 -2.10 -7.09 -27.52
C ASP A 340 -0.71 -7.56 -27.99
N ALA A 341 0.14 -6.65 -28.46
CA ALA A 341 1.48 -6.99 -28.92
C ALA A 341 2.38 -7.47 -27.77
N GLY A 342 2.33 -6.80 -26.61
CA GLY A 342 3.04 -7.21 -25.40
C GLY A 342 2.52 -8.53 -24.84
N VAL A 343 1.19 -8.70 -24.77
CA VAL A 343 0.56 -9.96 -24.33
C VAL A 343 0.96 -11.13 -25.23
N GLN A 344 0.92 -10.95 -26.56
CA GLN A 344 1.36 -11.99 -27.50
C GLN A 344 2.83 -12.35 -27.31
N SER A 345 3.69 -11.36 -27.07
CA SER A 345 5.12 -11.59 -26.83
C SER A 345 5.36 -12.40 -25.57
N LEU A 346 4.68 -12.06 -24.47
CA LEU A 346 4.75 -12.78 -23.20
C LEU A 346 4.20 -14.21 -23.30
N ARG A 347 3.07 -14.41 -23.98
CA ARG A 347 2.51 -15.76 -24.22
C ARG A 347 3.43 -16.62 -25.10
N LYS A 348 4.08 -16.05 -26.11
CA LYS A 348 5.11 -16.75 -26.90
C LYS A 348 6.33 -17.13 -26.05
N ALA A 349 6.72 -16.30 -25.08
CA ALA A 349 7.80 -16.66 -24.16
C ALA A 349 7.40 -17.78 -23.19
N GLN A 350 6.14 -17.83 -22.74
CA GLN A 350 5.62 -18.91 -21.87
C GLN A 350 5.70 -20.29 -22.54
N THR A 351 5.49 -20.40 -23.86
CA THR A 351 5.53 -21.70 -24.56
C THR A 351 6.95 -22.29 -24.63
N VAL A 352 7.99 -21.46 -24.48
CA VAL A 352 9.39 -21.90 -24.42
C VAL A 352 9.73 -22.45 -23.03
N ASN A 353 9.07 -21.96 -21.98
CA ASN A 353 9.32 -22.29 -20.58
C ASN A 353 8.01 -22.56 -19.80
N CYS A 354 7.38 -23.70 -20.07
CA CYS A 354 6.02 -24.08 -19.63
C CYS A 354 5.78 -24.25 -18.10
N ARG A 355 6.69 -23.83 -17.22
CA ARG A 355 6.59 -24.04 -15.75
C ARG A 355 6.32 -22.78 -14.93
N ARG A 356 5.97 -21.66 -15.57
CA ARG A 356 5.85 -20.35 -14.90
C ARG A 356 4.41 -19.90 -14.77
N SER A 357 4.02 -19.50 -13.55
CA SER A 357 2.80 -18.76 -13.32
C SER A 357 3.03 -17.32 -13.75
N LEU A 358 2.47 -16.93 -14.90
CA LEU A 358 2.50 -15.55 -15.37
C LEU A 358 1.08 -15.00 -15.48
N THR A 359 0.78 -14.02 -14.63
CA THR A 359 -0.54 -13.38 -14.53
C THR A 359 -0.54 -12.05 -15.27
N LEU A 360 -1.48 -11.91 -16.21
CA LEU A 360 -1.62 -10.77 -17.13
C LEU A 360 -2.99 -10.12 -17.07
N ASP A 361 -3.81 -10.47 -16.08
CA ASP A 361 -5.21 -10.04 -16.06
C ASP A 361 -5.34 -8.52 -15.89
N ASP A 362 -6.48 -8.01 -16.31
CA ASP A 362 -6.89 -6.61 -16.08
C ASP A 362 -5.92 -5.54 -16.60
N GLN A 363 -5.28 -5.76 -17.75
CA GLN A 363 -4.51 -4.70 -18.41
C GLN A 363 -5.40 -3.51 -18.78
N ILE A 364 -4.92 -2.32 -18.49
CA ILE A 364 -5.48 -1.04 -18.91
C ILE A 364 -5.06 -0.78 -20.36
N ASN A 365 -5.94 -0.19 -21.17
CA ASN A 365 -5.60 0.19 -22.53
C ASN A 365 -4.38 1.16 -22.56
N PRO A 366 -3.29 0.86 -23.30
CA PRO A 366 -2.11 1.73 -23.37
C PRO A 366 -2.39 3.16 -23.84
N LEU A 367 -3.44 3.37 -24.67
CA LEU A 367 -3.85 4.71 -25.10
C LEU A 367 -4.21 5.60 -23.91
N ALA A 368 -4.61 5.01 -22.78
CA ALA A 368 -4.88 5.74 -21.56
C ALA A 368 -3.72 6.63 -21.12
N LEU A 369 -2.46 6.18 -21.25
CA LEU A 369 -1.28 6.98 -20.92
C LEU A 369 -1.01 8.07 -21.96
N SER A 370 -1.22 7.76 -23.25
CA SER A 370 -0.99 8.73 -24.33
C SER A 370 -1.96 9.91 -24.32
N LEU A 371 -3.14 9.70 -23.72
CA LEU A 371 -4.18 10.71 -23.55
C LEU A 371 -4.03 11.49 -22.23
N LEU A 372 -3.03 11.15 -21.41
CA LEU A 372 -2.71 11.94 -20.24
C LEU A 372 -2.08 13.27 -20.68
N PRO A 373 -2.54 14.40 -20.11
CA PRO A 373 -1.82 15.65 -20.14
C PRO A 373 -0.40 15.42 -19.64
N ARG A 374 0.60 15.85 -20.41
CA ARG A 374 2.01 15.75 -20.00
C ARG A 374 2.25 16.71 -18.83
N PHE A 375 2.80 16.19 -17.73
CA PHE A 375 3.12 16.99 -16.54
C PHE A 375 4.53 17.56 -16.60
N GLU A 376 4.68 18.82 -16.20
CA GLU A 376 5.93 19.37 -15.67
C GLU A 376 5.69 19.97 -14.29
N THR A 377 6.67 19.85 -13.40
CA THR A 377 6.66 20.51 -12.08
C THR A 377 7.06 21.98 -12.21
N ALA A 378 6.36 22.83 -11.46
CA ALA A 378 6.31 24.30 -11.56
C ALA A 378 7.61 25.09 -11.26
N GLU A 379 8.80 24.51 -11.38
CA GLU A 379 10.03 25.22 -10.99
C GLU A 379 10.66 26.10 -12.08
N ASN A 380 10.12 26.14 -13.30
CA ASN A 380 10.56 27.14 -14.27
C ASN A 380 9.51 27.44 -15.33
N THR A 381 8.80 28.57 -15.18
CA THR A 381 8.02 29.20 -16.26
C THR A 381 8.85 29.42 -17.53
N GLN A 382 10.18 29.56 -17.39
CA GLN A 382 11.13 29.64 -18.50
C GLN A 382 11.29 28.29 -19.24
N THR A 383 11.19 27.15 -18.57
CA THR A 383 11.30 25.81 -19.17
C THR A 383 10.06 25.50 -20.00
N VAL A 384 8.87 25.77 -19.45
CA VAL A 384 7.59 25.64 -20.16
C VAL A 384 7.56 26.53 -21.40
N PHE A 385 8.05 27.78 -21.28
CA PHE A 385 8.17 28.68 -22.41
C PHE A 385 9.18 28.17 -23.46
N ASN A 386 10.36 27.68 -23.04
CA ASN A 386 11.37 27.13 -23.94
C ASN A 386 10.90 25.87 -24.71
N LEU A 387 10.07 25.04 -24.09
CA LEU A 387 9.47 23.84 -24.71
C LEU A 387 8.40 24.19 -25.75
N LEU A 388 7.73 25.34 -25.63
CA LEU A 388 6.73 25.80 -26.60
C LEU A 388 7.34 26.29 -27.92
N ILE A 389 8.60 26.74 -27.91
CA ILE A 389 9.28 27.33 -29.08
C ILE A 389 10.23 26.36 -29.80
N SER A 390 10.51 25.18 -29.23
CA SER A 390 11.44 24.20 -29.81
C SER A 390 10.70 23.08 -30.56
N GLY A 391 10.63 23.19 -31.89
CA GLY A 391 10.42 22.03 -32.76
C GLY A 391 11.63 21.07 -32.69
N PRO A 392 11.51 19.82 -33.19
CA PRO A 392 12.50 18.76 -32.98
C PRO A 392 13.92 19.00 -33.57
N GLU A 393 14.19 20.15 -34.20
CA GLU A 393 15.39 20.38 -35.02
C GLU A 393 16.36 21.47 -34.54
N MET A 394 16.17 22.14 -33.41
CA MET A 394 17.15 23.14 -32.95
C MET A 394 17.64 22.90 -31.52
N LYS A 395 18.69 22.09 -31.41
CA LYS A 395 19.59 22.03 -30.25
C LYS A 395 20.89 22.74 -30.62
N ASP A 396 20.94 24.05 -30.43
CA ASP A 396 22.10 24.75 -29.88
C ASP A 396 21.92 26.27 -30.01
N GLN A 397 22.29 26.96 -28.93
CA GLN A 397 22.30 28.41 -28.71
C GLN A 397 20.93 29.02 -28.35
N PHE A 398 20.79 29.56 -27.13
CA PHE A 398 20.33 30.94 -26.91
C PHE A 398 20.64 31.37 -25.46
N ALA A 399 21.20 32.57 -25.33
CA ALA A 399 21.38 33.28 -24.07
C ALA A 399 20.07 33.99 -23.67
N THR A 400 19.91 34.17 -22.36
CA THR A 400 18.82 34.85 -21.63
C THR A 400 18.06 35.92 -22.43
N LEU A 401 16.79 35.63 -22.75
CA LEU A 401 15.81 36.56 -23.29
C LEU A 401 15.09 37.33 -22.15
N PRO A 402 14.60 38.56 -22.39
CA PRO A 402 13.90 39.36 -21.40
C PRO A 402 12.50 38.80 -21.05
N ALA A 403 12.04 39.08 -19.83
CA ALA A 403 10.74 38.65 -19.32
C ALA A 403 9.58 39.17 -20.17
N LEU A 404 8.67 38.28 -20.56
CA LEU A 404 7.45 38.61 -21.31
C LEU A 404 6.44 39.37 -20.42
N PRO A 405 5.70 40.35 -20.98
CA PRO A 405 4.54 40.94 -20.33
C PRO A 405 3.51 39.87 -19.93
N VAL A 406 2.90 40.03 -18.75
CA VAL A 406 1.93 39.08 -18.17
C VAL A 406 0.81 38.76 -19.16
N GLU A 407 0.34 39.74 -19.91
CA GLU A 407 -0.78 39.60 -20.84
C GLU A 407 -0.43 38.68 -22.03
N ILE A 408 0.83 38.69 -22.48
CA ILE A 408 1.31 37.81 -23.56
C ILE A 408 1.58 36.41 -23.01
N ALA A 409 2.15 36.30 -21.80
CA ALA A 409 2.31 35.03 -21.12
C ALA A 409 0.96 34.34 -20.85
N GLU A 410 -0.07 35.11 -20.47
CA GLU A 410 -1.44 34.62 -20.28
C GLU A 410 -2.06 34.10 -21.59
N LEU A 411 -1.88 34.81 -22.71
CA LEU A 411 -2.37 34.39 -24.02
C LEU A 411 -1.67 33.13 -24.55
N ILE A 412 -0.35 33.04 -24.33
CA ILE A 412 0.46 31.87 -24.67
C ILE A 412 0.05 30.67 -23.80
N MET A 413 -0.19 30.88 -22.51
CA MET A 413 -0.66 29.84 -21.59
C MET A 413 -2.10 29.41 -21.90
N ASP A 414 -2.95 30.27 -22.49
CA ASP A 414 -4.29 29.93 -23.00
C ASP A 414 -4.27 29.05 -24.25
N GLU A 415 -3.28 29.23 -25.13
CA GLU A 415 -3.11 28.44 -26.36
C GLU A 415 -2.16 27.23 -26.20
N ALA A 416 -1.35 27.18 -25.14
CA ALA A 416 -0.40 26.11 -24.88
C ALA A 416 -1.08 24.76 -24.62
N SER A 417 -0.53 23.68 -25.18
CA SER A 417 -0.97 22.30 -24.90
C SER A 417 -0.44 21.72 -23.57
N TYR A 418 0.15 22.55 -22.72
CA TYR A 418 0.83 22.20 -21.46
C TYR A 418 0.09 22.81 -20.26
N TRP A 419 -0.24 22.01 -19.24
CA TRP A 419 -1.13 22.43 -18.15
C TRP A 419 -0.57 22.11 -16.76
N HIS A 420 -0.85 22.99 -15.79
CA HIS A 420 -0.85 22.59 -14.37
C HIS A 420 -2.13 21.80 -14.12
N GLY A 421 -2.09 20.78 -13.25
CA GLY A 421 -3.30 20.03 -12.97
C GLY A 421 -3.18 19.16 -11.73
N ALA A 422 -4.34 18.85 -11.16
CA ALA A 422 -4.49 17.79 -10.19
C ALA A 422 -4.99 16.57 -10.95
N GLN A 423 -4.50 15.39 -10.59
CA GLN A 423 -4.86 14.14 -11.24
C GLN A 423 -5.16 13.11 -10.17
N ASP A 424 -6.32 12.48 -10.28
CA ASP A 424 -6.62 11.26 -9.55
C ASP A 424 -6.57 10.08 -10.53
N VAL A 425 -5.45 9.34 -10.47
CA VAL A 425 -5.26 8.09 -11.19
C VAL A 425 -5.42 6.94 -10.21
N THR A 426 -6.60 6.32 -10.20
CA THR A 426 -6.81 5.06 -9.49
C THR A 426 -7.03 3.93 -10.48
N GLN A 427 -6.21 2.89 -10.37
CA GLN A 427 -6.28 1.65 -11.18
C GLN A 427 -7.31 0.64 -10.63
N LEU A 428 -8.19 1.07 -9.70
CA LEU A 428 -9.20 0.23 -9.06
C LEU A 428 -10.60 0.82 -9.34
N PRO A 429 -11.65 -0.02 -9.50
CA PRO A 429 -13.02 0.46 -9.64
C PRO A 429 -13.47 1.16 -8.36
N VAL A 430 -13.95 2.41 -8.47
CA VAL A 430 -14.49 3.20 -7.36
C VAL A 430 -15.93 3.60 -7.70
N ASN A 431 -16.81 3.66 -6.69
CA ASN A 431 -18.22 4.02 -6.87
C ASN A 431 -18.42 5.51 -7.24
N SER A 432 -17.48 6.38 -6.90
CA SER A 432 -17.38 7.75 -7.40
C SER A 432 -15.95 8.27 -7.19
N ARG A 433 -15.55 9.26 -8.00
CA ARG A 433 -14.21 9.86 -7.95
C ARG A 433 -14.33 11.34 -7.71
N ALA A 434 -13.63 11.86 -6.71
CA ALA A 434 -13.70 13.26 -6.35
C ALA A 434 -12.28 13.85 -6.35
N LEU A 435 -12.06 14.87 -7.17
CA LEU A 435 -10.81 15.62 -7.22
C LEU A 435 -11.06 17.05 -6.73
N THR A 436 -10.39 17.41 -5.64
CA THR A 436 -10.44 18.78 -5.11
C THR A 436 -9.42 19.65 -5.80
N VAL A 437 -9.84 20.82 -6.27
CA VAL A 437 -8.95 21.87 -6.77
C VAL A 437 -8.00 22.26 -5.62
N PRO A 438 -6.68 22.09 -5.78
CA PRO A 438 -5.72 22.31 -4.70
C PRO A 438 -5.76 23.76 -4.21
N ARG A 439 -5.16 24.03 -3.04
CA ARG A 439 -5.02 25.41 -2.55
C ARG A 439 -3.69 25.98 -3.02
N ASN A 440 -3.70 27.16 -3.62
CA ASN A 440 -2.47 27.83 -4.03
C ASN A 440 -1.71 28.36 -2.80
N VAL A 441 -0.45 27.93 -2.62
CA VAL A 441 0.40 28.34 -1.48
C VAL A 441 0.73 29.84 -1.53
N ASN A 442 0.67 30.47 -2.72
CA ASN A 442 1.06 31.86 -2.94
C ASN A 442 -0.13 32.84 -2.98
N GLY A 443 -1.36 32.38 -2.72
CA GLY A 443 -2.56 33.24 -2.69
C GLY A 443 -3.07 33.73 -4.06
N ALA A 444 -2.51 33.24 -5.17
CA ALA A 444 -3.03 33.53 -6.51
C ALA A 444 -4.27 32.67 -6.83
N SER A 445 -5.26 33.25 -7.52
CA SER A 445 -6.53 32.57 -7.85
C SER A 445 -6.34 31.47 -8.88
N ILE A 446 -6.71 30.23 -8.55
CA ILE A 446 -6.67 29.10 -9.47
C ILE A 446 -7.82 29.19 -10.49
N ARG A 447 -7.53 29.03 -11.77
CA ARG A 447 -8.51 29.02 -12.87
C ARG A 447 -8.57 27.66 -13.55
N VAL A 448 -9.67 26.92 -13.38
CA VAL A 448 -9.86 25.64 -14.08
C VAL A 448 -10.09 25.86 -15.59
N LYS A 449 -9.37 25.10 -16.41
CA LYS A 449 -9.36 25.15 -17.88
C LYS A 449 -9.98 23.95 -18.56
N THR A 450 -9.86 22.78 -17.98
CA THR A 450 -10.49 21.58 -18.53
C THR A 450 -10.73 20.56 -17.44
N ILE A 451 -11.78 19.78 -17.63
CA ILE A 451 -12.02 18.57 -16.87
C ILE A 451 -11.99 17.43 -17.88
N GLN A 452 -11.05 16.50 -17.73
CA GLN A 452 -10.95 15.32 -18.57
C GLN A 452 -11.27 14.08 -17.75
N ALA A 453 -12.04 13.18 -18.36
CA ALA A 453 -12.33 11.89 -17.80
C ALA A 453 -12.21 10.81 -18.86
N LEU A 454 -11.38 9.82 -18.64
CA LEU A 454 -11.30 8.66 -19.52
C LEU A 454 -11.96 7.46 -18.86
N ARG A 455 -12.53 6.55 -19.64
CA ARG A 455 -13.08 5.28 -19.19
C ARG A 455 -12.66 4.17 -20.14
N ASP A 456 -12.15 3.05 -19.62
CA ASP A 456 -11.94 1.81 -20.40
C ASP A 456 -13.09 0.81 -20.15
N ARG A 457 -13.76 0.41 -21.24
CA ARG A 457 -14.92 -0.49 -21.33
C ARG A 457 -14.57 -1.87 -21.89
N LYS A 458 -13.47 -2.48 -21.43
CA LYS A 458 -13.17 -3.88 -21.80
C LYS A 458 -14.28 -4.87 -21.41
N ILE A 459 -15.13 -4.54 -20.44
CA ILE A 459 -16.37 -5.30 -20.13
C ILE A 459 -17.55 -4.46 -20.61
N LEU A 460 -18.12 -4.82 -21.76
CA LEU A 460 -19.34 -4.19 -22.28
C LEU A 460 -20.55 -4.63 -21.42
N PRO A 461 -21.31 -3.71 -20.80
CA PRO A 461 -22.62 -4.04 -20.26
C PRO A 461 -23.62 -4.30 -21.40
N ASP A 462 -24.59 -5.19 -21.16
CA ASP A 462 -25.67 -5.54 -22.10
C ASP A 462 -26.58 -4.34 -22.47
N ASP A 463 -26.51 -3.24 -21.72
CA ASP A 463 -27.31 -2.05 -21.94
C ASP A 463 -26.45 -0.88 -22.46
N THR A 464 -26.58 -0.61 -23.76
CA THR A 464 -25.88 0.48 -24.46
C THR A 464 -26.60 1.83 -24.37
N THR A 465 -27.73 1.92 -23.66
CA THR A 465 -28.63 3.09 -23.76
C THR A 465 -28.32 4.25 -22.81
N ASN A 466 -27.52 4.04 -21.75
CA ASN A 466 -27.19 5.09 -20.76
C ASN A 466 -25.67 5.30 -20.55
N ASN A 467 -24.96 5.58 -21.64
CA ASN A 467 -23.51 5.76 -21.69
C ASN A 467 -23.09 7.23 -21.48
N VAL A 468 -23.19 7.72 -20.26
CA VAL A 468 -22.79 9.09 -19.88
C VAL A 468 -21.81 9.09 -18.71
N PHE A 469 -21.08 10.19 -18.55
CA PHE A 469 -20.37 10.54 -17.34
C PHE A 469 -21.23 11.51 -16.54
N ASP A 470 -21.55 11.15 -15.29
CA ASP A 470 -22.28 12.03 -14.39
C ASP A 470 -21.25 12.86 -13.61
N LEU A 471 -21.15 14.14 -13.97
CA LEU A 471 -20.22 15.09 -13.36
C LEU A 471 -20.96 15.96 -12.34
N ILE A 472 -20.46 16.01 -11.11
CA ILE A 472 -20.98 16.83 -10.02
C ILE A 472 -19.86 17.76 -9.54
N ILE A 473 -20.06 19.08 -9.60
CA ILE A 473 -19.14 20.07 -9.05
C ILE A 473 -19.70 20.58 -7.73
N ARG A 474 -18.91 20.44 -6.67
CA ARG A 474 -19.24 20.89 -5.31
C ARG A 474 -18.32 22.03 -4.90
N ASP A 475 -18.84 22.98 -4.13
CA ASP A 475 -18.01 24.03 -3.53
C ASP A 475 -17.26 23.55 -2.27
N ALA A 476 -16.47 24.44 -1.67
CA ALA A 476 -15.71 24.17 -0.45
C ALA A 476 -16.57 23.84 0.79
N THR A 477 -17.88 24.09 0.75
CA THR A 477 -18.85 23.71 1.80
C THR A 477 -19.58 22.40 1.49
N ASN A 478 -19.15 21.71 0.43
CA ASN A 478 -19.73 20.48 -0.10
C ASN A 478 -21.13 20.65 -0.75
N ALA A 479 -21.56 21.89 -1.02
CA ALA A 479 -22.82 22.16 -1.71
C ALA A 479 -22.67 21.95 -3.23
N VAL A 480 -23.63 21.27 -3.86
CA VAL A 480 -23.65 21.06 -5.32
C VAL A 480 -23.87 22.39 -6.02
N ARG A 481 -22.94 22.77 -6.89
CA ARG A 481 -23.00 23.98 -7.72
C ARG A 481 -23.33 23.68 -9.17
N TYR A 482 -23.05 22.47 -9.63
CA TYR A 482 -23.29 22.06 -11.00
C TYR A 482 -23.36 20.55 -11.12
N GLU A 483 -24.26 20.06 -11.97
CA GLU A 483 -24.43 18.65 -12.27
C GLU A 483 -24.74 18.50 -13.76
N CYS A 484 -24.01 17.64 -14.46
CA CYS A 484 -24.31 17.33 -15.86
C CYS A 484 -24.01 15.87 -16.21
N ALA A 485 -24.89 15.30 -17.03
CA ALA A 485 -24.65 14.04 -17.72
C ALA A 485 -24.00 14.35 -19.09
N ALA A 486 -22.73 14.00 -19.25
CA ALA A 486 -21.97 14.31 -20.47
C ALA A 486 -21.62 13.03 -21.24
N LYS A 487 -21.90 13.03 -22.55
CA LYS A 487 -21.57 11.90 -23.43
C LYS A 487 -20.08 11.94 -23.79
N PRO A 488 -19.35 10.82 -23.62
CA PRO A 488 -17.96 10.76 -24.05
C PRO A 488 -17.84 10.53 -25.55
N THR A 489 -16.63 10.77 -26.06
CA THR A 489 -16.20 10.38 -27.41
C THR A 489 -15.37 9.11 -27.34
N PHE A 490 -15.62 8.16 -28.24
CA PHE A 490 -14.77 6.98 -28.36
C PHE A 490 -13.41 7.38 -28.94
N VAL A 491 -12.34 7.01 -28.23
CA VAL A 491 -10.97 7.15 -28.71
C VAL A 491 -10.53 5.90 -29.45
N ASP A 492 -11.02 4.73 -29.02
CA ASP A 492 -10.92 3.48 -29.75
C ASP A 492 -12.12 2.56 -29.46
N SER A 493 -12.02 1.26 -29.75
CA SER A 493 -13.11 0.30 -29.57
C SER A 493 -13.53 0.05 -28.11
N THR A 494 -12.69 0.37 -27.12
CA THR A 494 -13.02 0.16 -25.70
C THR A 494 -12.84 1.41 -24.84
N THR A 495 -12.19 2.45 -25.34
CA THR A 495 -11.80 3.64 -24.57
C THR A 495 -12.68 4.82 -24.92
N GLU A 496 -13.27 5.42 -23.89
CA GLU A 496 -14.12 6.61 -23.96
C GLU A 496 -13.40 7.78 -23.28
N LEU A 497 -13.32 8.93 -23.95
CA LEU A 497 -12.79 10.19 -23.41
C LEU A 497 -13.89 11.23 -23.36
N LEU A 498 -14.09 11.80 -22.18
CA LEU A 498 -14.84 13.02 -21.95
C LEU A 498 -13.86 14.17 -21.76
N THR A 499 -14.03 15.24 -22.53
CA THR A 499 -13.32 16.51 -22.32
C THR A 499 -14.35 17.61 -22.13
N ILE A 500 -14.32 18.24 -20.97
CA ILE A 500 -15.20 19.35 -20.60
C ILE A 500 -14.33 20.60 -20.55
N SER A 501 -14.72 21.62 -21.32
CA SER A 501 -14.00 22.89 -21.40
C SER A 501 -14.93 24.05 -21.01
N PRO A 502 -14.37 25.20 -20.57
CA PRO A 502 -15.11 26.43 -20.32
C PRO A 502 -16.00 26.90 -21.47
N ALA A 503 -15.65 26.57 -22.71
CA ALA A 503 -16.46 26.89 -23.89
C ALA A 503 -17.78 26.11 -23.89
N SER A 504 -17.74 24.85 -23.47
CA SER A 504 -18.92 23.99 -23.33
C SER A 504 -19.66 24.18 -22.00
N HIS A 505 -18.95 24.57 -20.94
CA HIS A 505 -19.43 24.57 -19.56
C HIS A 505 -18.89 25.77 -18.76
N PRO A 506 -19.59 26.94 -18.79
CA PRO A 506 -19.10 28.19 -18.21
C PRO A 506 -18.81 28.16 -16.70
N ILE A 507 -19.46 27.26 -15.96
CA ILE A 507 -19.24 27.06 -14.52
C ILE A 507 -17.78 26.72 -14.18
N ILE A 508 -17.05 26.11 -15.13
CA ILE A 508 -15.64 25.75 -14.93
C ILE A 508 -14.80 26.99 -14.62
N ARG A 509 -15.11 28.16 -15.22
CA ARG A 509 -14.42 29.43 -14.93
C ARG A 509 -14.70 29.97 -13.52
N GLN A 510 -15.76 29.49 -12.88
CA GLN A 510 -16.20 29.95 -11.56
C GLN A 510 -15.64 29.09 -10.43
N MET A 511 -15.03 27.95 -10.75
CA MET A 511 -14.37 27.09 -9.77
C MET A 511 -13.25 27.83 -9.04
N ARG A 512 -13.06 27.50 -7.77
CA ARG A 512 -12.07 28.10 -6.86
C ARG A 512 -11.37 27.02 -6.05
N ASP A 513 -10.29 27.38 -5.39
CA ASP A 513 -9.57 26.54 -4.42
C ASP A 513 -10.53 25.85 -3.44
N GLY A 514 -10.37 24.55 -3.25
CA GLY A 514 -11.21 23.73 -2.37
C GLY A 514 -12.55 23.29 -2.97
N TRP A 515 -12.90 23.72 -4.19
CA TRP A 515 -14.02 23.12 -4.93
C TRP A 515 -13.65 21.72 -5.40
N THR A 516 -14.63 20.84 -5.48
CA THR A 516 -14.43 19.43 -5.81
C THR A 516 -15.19 19.06 -7.07
N VAL A 517 -14.52 18.39 -7.99
CA VAL A 517 -15.13 17.76 -9.16
C VAL A 517 -15.31 16.29 -8.85
N GLU A 518 -16.55 15.83 -8.86
CA GLU A 518 -16.91 14.44 -8.67
C GLU A 518 -17.40 13.85 -9.99
N ILE A 519 -16.94 12.65 -10.33
CA ILE A 519 -17.48 11.83 -11.41
C ILE A 519 -18.09 10.58 -10.80
N GLN A 520 -19.34 10.32 -11.17
CA GLN A 520 -20.05 9.10 -10.83
C GLN A 520 -20.22 8.25 -12.09
N PRO A 521 -20.03 6.92 -11.99
CA PRO A 521 -20.36 6.02 -13.07
C PRO A 521 -21.89 5.96 -13.21
N SER A 522 -22.41 6.20 -14.41
CA SER A 522 -23.83 6.05 -14.73
C SER A 522 -24.33 4.59 -14.67
N MET A 523 -23.41 3.64 -14.48
CA MET A 523 -23.60 2.19 -14.47
C MET A 523 -22.94 1.56 -13.24
N SER A 524 -23.27 0.30 -12.92
CA SER A 524 -22.67 -0.41 -11.79
C SER A 524 -21.13 -0.41 -11.87
N SER A 525 -20.48 -0.09 -10.75
CA SER A 525 -19.01 0.03 -10.60
C SER A 525 -18.21 -1.21 -11.00
N HIS A 526 -18.87 -2.34 -11.25
CA HIS A 526 -18.25 -3.60 -11.69
C HIS A 526 -17.91 -3.63 -13.20
N THR A 527 -18.42 -2.67 -13.99
CA THR A 527 -18.26 -2.64 -15.46
C THR A 527 -17.20 -1.66 -15.95
N VAL A 528 -16.73 -0.77 -15.08
CA VAL A 528 -15.75 0.27 -15.42
C VAL A 528 -14.43 -0.02 -14.71
N ARG A 529 -13.34 -0.21 -15.46
CA ARG A 529 -12.06 -0.71 -14.93
C ARG A 529 -11.01 0.37 -14.74
N PHE A 530 -10.97 1.33 -15.65
CA PHE A 530 -10.00 2.42 -15.62
C PHE A 530 -10.78 3.71 -15.79
N GLU A 531 -10.70 4.57 -14.79
CA GLU A 531 -11.10 5.96 -14.90
C GLU A 531 -9.88 6.80 -14.50
N TRP A 532 -9.71 7.97 -15.07
CA TRP A 532 -8.93 9.03 -14.42
C TRP A 532 -9.71 10.30 -14.56
N LEU A 533 -9.65 11.12 -13.52
CA LEU A 533 -10.25 12.44 -13.51
C LEU A 533 -9.11 13.45 -13.41
N HIS A 534 -9.08 14.38 -14.34
CA HIS A 534 -8.15 15.47 -14.35
C HIS A 534 -8.87 16.78 -14.39
N VAL A 535 -8.40 17.70 -13.56
CA VAL A 535 -8.82 19.08 -13.55
C VAL A 535 -7.57 19.89 -13.85
N GLY A 536 -7.46 20.33 -15.10
CA GLY A 536 -6.39 21.22 -15.55
C GLY A 536 -6.72 22.63 -15.12
N TYR A 537 -5.77 23.34 -14.51
CA TYR A 537 -5.95 24.71 -14.05
C TYR A 537 -4.70 25.56 -14.30
N LEU A 538 -4.87 26.88 -14.27
CA LEU A 538 -3.79 27.87 -14.22
C LEU A 538 -3.65 28.46 -12.82
#